data_AF-A0A965PFI7-F1
#
_entry.id   AF-A0A965PFI7-F1
#
_cell.length_a   1.000
_cell.length_b   1.000
_cell.length_c   1.000
_cell.angle_alpha   90.00
_cell.angle_beta   90.00
_cell.angle_gamma   90.00
#
_symmetry.space_group_name_H-M   'P 1'
#
loop_
_entity.id
_entity.type
_entity.pdbx_description
1 polymer ?
#
loop_
_entity_poly.entity_id
_entity_poly.type
_entity_poly.pdbx_seq_one_letter_code
_entity_poly.pdbx_strand_id
1 'polypeptide(L)'
;MIKNKRQGDKWNYDVIKFLATIFNLEAFNNKNHKTYEISTTKNTPLDGEGIDVFYRDTVPNYIQRLKIQCKKTMIKGKNSISIDISSLLTMRIKPGEIPLLFTRMTKKVTVKEQVLDELVIMRMEDFKLFLNEYVKSSK
;
A
#
# COMPACT_ATOMS: atom_id res chain seq x y z
N MET A 1 -19.46 14.78 6.74
CA MET A 1 -18.23 14.45 5.98
C MET A 1 -17.34 13.34 6.61
N ILE A 2 -17.79 12.59 7.63
CA ILE A 2 -16.91 11.71 8.45
C ILE A 2 -16.91 10.22 8.04
N LYS A 3 -17.87 9.76 7.22
CA LYS A 3 -18.01 8.32 6.88
C LYS A 3 -16.90 7.75 5.97
N ASN A 4 -16.39 8.53 5.01
CA ASN A 4 -15.40 8.03 4.04
C ASN A 4 -13.99 7.89 4.62
N LYS A 5 -13.65 8.64 5.68
CA LYS A 5 -12.33 8.57 6.34
C LYS A 5 -12.07 7.21 6.99
N ARG A 6 -13.07 6.59 7.63
CA ARG A 6 -12.91 5.29 8.34
C ARG A 6 -12.74 4.08 7.40
N GLN A 7 -13.22 4.16 6.16
CA GLN A 7 -13.19 3.03 5.24
C GLN A 7 -11.86 2.92 4.48
N GLY A 8 -11.21 4.03 4.14
CA GLY A 8 -9.84 4.03 3.59
C GLY A 8 -8.87 3.35 4.56
N ASP A 9 -9.02 3.63 5.85
CA ASP A 9 -8.20 3.08 6.93
C ASP A 9 -8.18 1.57 6.94
N LYS A 10 -9.36 0.94 6.76
CA LYS A 10 -9.45 -0.52 6.75
C LYS A 10 -8.59 -1.13 5.65
N TRP A 11 -8.51 -0.51 4.47
CA TRP A 11 -7.67 -1.02 3.39
C TRP A 11 -6.19 -0.92 3.75
N ASN A 12 -5.76 0.21 4.31
CA ASN A 12 -4.39 0.36 4.79
C ASN A 12 -4.05 -0.72 5.84
N TYR A 13 -4.96 -0.98 6.79
CA TYR A 13 -4.79 -2.04 7.79
C TYR A 13 -4.74 -3.45 7.20
N ASP A 14 -5.51 -3.74 6.15
CA ASP A 14 -5.46 -5.03 5.46
C ASP A 14 -4.11 -5.18 4.72
N VAL A 15 -3.62 -4.10 4.08
CA VAL A 15 -2.32 -4.09 3.38
C VAL A 15 -1.16 -4.28 4.36
N ILE A 16 -1.13 -3.58 5.51
CA ILE A 16 -0.04 -3.78 6.48
C ILE A 16 -0.04 -5.22 7.01
N LYS A 17 -1.21 -5.84 7.24
CA LYS A 17 -1.29 -7.23 7.70
C LYS A 17 -0.80 -8.21 6.65
N PHE A 18 -1.16 -7.98 5.39
CA PHE A 18 -0.67 -8.76 4.27
C PHE A 18 0.86 -8.70 4.19
N LEU A 19 1.44 -7.51 4.16
CA LEU A 19 2.90 -7.32 4.07
C LEU A 19 3.63 -7.86 5.30
N ALA A 20 3.07 -7.65 6.50
CA ALA A 20 3.60 -8.20 7.74
C ALA A 20 3.68 -9.73 7.70
N THR A 21 2.67 -10.38 7.12
CA THR A 21 2.66 -11.83 6.96
C THR A 21 3.73 -12.29 5.98
N ILE A 22 3.85 -11.63 4.83
CA ILE A 22 4.83 -11.99 3.79
C ILE A 22 6.27 -11.81 4.27
N PHE A 23 6.55 -10.71 4.98
CA PHE A 23 7.89 -10.37 5.44
C PHE A 23 8.19 -10.83 6.87
N ASN A 24 7.26 -11.54 7.52
CA ASN A 24 7.35 -11.97 8.91
C ASN A 24 7.67 -10.81 9.88
N LEU A 25 6.90 -9.72 9.80
CA LEU A 25 7.04 -8.52 10.62
C LEU A 25 5.91 -8.39 11.64
N GLU A 26 6.15 -7.66 12.74
CA GLU A 26 5.11 -7.32 13.71
C GLU A 26 4.27 -6.11 13.22
N ALA A 27 3.03 -6.35 12.79
CA ALA A 27 2.10 -5.26 12.43
C ALA A 27 1.62 -4.47 13.65
N PHE A 28 1.49 -3.15 13.50
CA PHE A 28 0.94 -2.28 14.53
C PHE A 28 -0.48 -2.68 14.95
N ASN A 29 -0.71 -2.68 16.26
CA ASN A 29 -1.99 -2.75 16.93
C ASN A 29 -1.96 -1.90 18.23
N ASN A 30 -3.12 -1.68 18.85
CA ASN A 30 -3.22 -0.82 20.04
C ASN A 30 -2.52 -1.38 21.30
N LYS A 31 -1.91 -2.57 21.25
CA LYS A 31 -1.21 -3.20 22.38
C LYS A 31 0.31 -3.18 22.20
N ASN A 32 0.83 -2.91 21.00
CA ASN A 32 2.26 -3.06 20.66
C ASN A 32 2.92 -1.76 20.15
N HIS A 33 2.49 -0.61 20.67
CA HIS A 33 2.96 0.73 20.27
C HIS A 33 4.49 0.90 20.24
N LYS A 34 5.25 0.12 21.01
CA LYS A 34 6.72 0.22 21.08
C LYS A 34 7.46 -0.81 20.21
N THR A 35 6.83 -1.92 19.84
CA THR A 35 7.51 -3.08 19.23
C THR A 35 7.14 -3.34 17.78
N TYR A 36 6.03 -2.76 17.28
CA TYR A 36 5.62 -2.93 15.89
C TYR A 36 6.74 -2.56 14.90
N GLU A 37 6.79 -3.23 13.76
CA GLU A 37 7.79 -3.00 12.71
C GLU A 37 7.18 -2.34 11.46
N ILE A 38 5.88 -2.55 11.24
CA ILE A 38 5.12 -1.99 10.12
C ILE A 38 3.81 -1.37 10.62
N SER A 39 3.46 -0.19 10.12
CA SER A 39 2.24 0.53 10.51
C SER A 39 1.70 1.38 9.36
N THR A 40 0.57 2.04 9.59
CA THR A 40 0.08 3.09 8.70
C THR A 40 0.71 4.43 9.05
N THR A 41 0.94 5.32 8.09
CA THR A 41 1.48 6.68 8.33
C THR A 41 0.59 7.57 9.20
N LYS A 42 -0.64 7.16 9.52
CA LYS A 42 -1.46 7.83 10.55
C LYS A 42 -0.85 7.81 11.95
N ASN A 43 -0.07 6.76 12.27
CA ASN A 43 0.58 6.60 13.56
C ASN A 43 2.01 7.16 13.55
N THR A 44 2.52 7.51 12.37
CA THR A 44 3.86 8.09 12.16
C THR A 44 3.78 8.95 10.91
N PRO A 45 3.52 10.27 11.05
CA PRO A 45 3.22 11.13 9.91
C PRO A 45 4.42 11.23 8.96
N LEU A 46 4.21 10.79 7.71
CA LEU A 46 5.06 11.10 6.56
C LEU A 46 4.36 12.21 5.76
N ASP A 47 4.48 13.45 6.23
CA ASP A 47 3.70 14.57 5.71
C ASP A 47 4.02 14.82 4.22
N GLY A 48 3.01 14.65 3.36
CA GLY A 48 3.06 15.06 1.96
C GLY A 48 3.89 14.16 1.04
N GLU A 49 4.31 12.97 1.47
CA GLU A 49 5.07 12.03 0.63
C GLU A 49 4.21 11.14 -0.26
N GLY A 50 2.90 11.05 0.04
CA GLY A 50 1.98 10.15 -0.67
C GLY A 50 2.11 8.69 -0.24
N ILE A 51 2.71 8.43 0.93
CA ILE A 51 2.94 7.08 1.46
C ILE A 51 1.92 6.78 2.56
N ASP A 52 1.32 5.59 2.51
CA ASP A 52 0.31 5.12 3.46
C ASP A 52 0.83 4.08 4.45
N VAL A 53 1.92 3.39 4.10
CA VAL A 53 2.56 2.35 4.93
C VAL A 53 3.94 2.81 5.37
N PHE A 54 4.19 2.70 6.67
CA PHE A 54 5.46 3.02 7.31
C PHE A 54 6.14 1.75 7.81
N TYR A 55 7.46 1.68 7.62
CA TYR A 55 8.34 0.66 8.19
C TYR A 55 9.27 1.32 9.20
N ARG A 56 9.54 0.65 10.32
CA ARG A 56 10.57 1.11 11.25
C ARG A 56 11.97 0.95 10.66
N ASP A 57 12.89 1.76 11.16
CA ASP A 57 14.30 1.72 10.77
C ASP A 57 15.00 0.38 11.09
N THR A 58 14.42 -0.42 11.99
CA THR A 58 14.89 -1.77 12.34
C THR A 58 14.59 -2.81 11.26
N VAL A 59 13.66 -2.55 10.35
CA VAL A 59 13.28 -3.46 9.27
C VAL A 59 14.41 -3.51 8.22
N PRO A 60 14.71 -4.66 7.59
CA PRO A 60 15.70 -4.71 6.52
C PRO A 60 15.49 -3.67 5.41
N ASN A 61 16.58 -3.03 4.95
CA ASN A 61 16.54 -1.94 3.97
C ASN A 61 15.79 -2.31 2.68
N TYR A 62 15.95 -3.55 2.18
CA TYR A 62 15.26 -3.99 0.98
C TYR A 62 13.72 -3.93 1.08
N ILE A 63 13.16 -4.05 2.29
CA ILE A 63 11.72 -3.87 2.56
C ILE A 63 11.38 -2.39 2.70
N GLN A 64 12.22 -1.62 3.43
CA GLN A 64 12.01 -0.18 3.63
C GLN A 64 12.01 0.62 2.31
N ARG A 65 12.69 0.10 1.27
CA ARG A 65 12.68 0.66 -0.09
C ARG A 65 11.32 0.60 -0.75
N LEU A 66 10.41 -0.27 -0.33
CA LEU A 66 9.04 -0.34 -0.84
C LEU A 66 8.23 0.83 -0.30
N LYS A 67 7.81 1.76 -1.17
CA LYS A 67 6.98 2.92 -0.80
C LYS A 67 5.56 2.69 -1.25
N ILE A 68 4.66 2.52 -0.30
CA ILE A 68 3.34 1.96 -0.56
C ILE A 68 2.27 3.01 -0.36
N GLN A 69 1.48 3.21 -1.40
CA GLN A 69 0.26 3.97 -1.35
C GLN A 69 -0.95 3.05 -1.48
N CYS A 70 -1.98 3.31 -0.68
CA CYS A 70 -3.18 2.49 -0.58
C CYS A 70 -4.37 3.29 -1.09
N LYS A 71 -5.06 2.77 -2.11
CA LYS A 71 -6.21 3.43 -2.71
C LYS A 71 -7.39 2.49 -2.84
N LYS A 72 -8.59 3.07 -2.78
CA LYS A 72 -9.80 2.39 -3.22
C LYS A 72 -10.26 3.02 -4.52
N THR A 73 -10.48 2.20 -5.54
CA THR A 73 -11.01 2.66 -6.81
C THR A 73 -12.44 2.16 -6.97
N MET A 74 -13.38 3.11 -7.01
CA MET A 74 -14.78 2.81 -7.27
C MET A 74 -15.03 2.79 -8.78
N ILE A 75 -15.61 1.71 -9.28
CA ILE A 75 -16.01 1.60 -10.68
C ILE A 75 -17.26 2.45 -10.92
N LYS A 76 -17.15 3.47 -11.78
CA LYS A 76 -18.24 4.45 -12.04
C LYS A 76 -18.96 4.26 -13.39
N GLY A 77 -18.43 3.44 -14.31
CA GLY A 77 -19.01 3.24 -15.65
C GLY A 77 -19.96 2.04 -15.76
N LYS A 78 -20.87 2.06 -16.75
CA LYS A 78 -21.68 0.88 -17.12
C LYS A 78 -20.81 -0.24 -17.71
N ASN A 79 -19.83 0.12 -18.55
CA ASN A 79 -19.01 -0.82 -19.32
C ASN A 79 -17.49 -0.57 -19.20
N SER A 80 -17.06 0.35 -18.33
CA SER A 80 -15.65 0.69 -18.20
C SER A 80 -15.19 0.68 -16.75
N ILE A 81 -13.97 0.18 -16.57
CA ILE A 81 -13.24 0.14 -15.33
C ILE A 81 -12.01 1.02 -15.53
N SER A 82 -11.84 2.01 -14.67
CA SER A 82 -10.68 2.90 -14.70
C SER A 82 -10.03 2.86 -13.33
N ILE A 83 -8.72 2.61 -13.31
CA ILE A 83 -7.92 2.65 -12.09
C ILE A 83 -7.16 3.99 -12.07
N ASP A 84 -7.39 4.78 -11.03
CA ASP A 84 -6.71 6.05 -10.88
C ASP A 84 -5.31 5.84 -10.26
N ILE A 85 -4.32 5.82 -11.15
CA ILE A 85 -2.90 5.64 -10.83
C ILE A 85 -2.18 6.96 -10.49
N SER A 86 -2.88 8.11 -10.44
CA SER A 86 -2.22 9.42 -10.23
C SER A 86 -1.38 9.44 -8.95
N SER A 87 -1.87 8.76 -7.91
CA SER A 87 -1.17 8.54 -6.64
C SER A 87 0.24 7.95 -6.84
N LEU A 88 0.37 6.95 -7.70
CA LEU A 88 1.65 6.32 -8.01
C LEU A 88 2.64 7.32 -8.65
N LEU A 89 2.13 8.22 -9.49
CA LEU A 89 2.94 9.18 -10.25
C LEU A 89 3.33 10.41 -9.41
N THR A 90 2.54 10.73 -8.39
CA THR A 90 2.76 11.92 -7.52
C THR A 90 3.51 11.60 -6.23
N MET A 91 3.78 10.32 -5.94
CA MET A 91 4.58 9.94 -4.78
C MET A 91 5.97 10.54 -4.85
N ARG A 92 6.48 11.03 -3.70
CA ARG A 92 7.85 11.53 -3.59
C ARG A 92 8.78 10.35 -3.34
N ILE A 93 9.51 9.95 -4.37
CA ILE A 93 10.37 8.76 -4.36
C ILE A 93 11.84 9.19 -4.49
N LYS A 94 12.68 8.70 -3.58
CA LYS A 94 14.13 8.90 -3.59
C LYS A 94 14.82 7.84 -4.47
N PRO A 95 16.06 8.09 -4.93
CA PRO A 95 16.81 7.09 -5.68
C PRO A 95 16.89 5.74 -4.96
N GLY A 96 16.54 4.66 -5.67
CA GLY A 96 16.53 3.31 -5.12
C GLY A 96 15.23 2.90 -4.43
N GLU A 97 14.30 3.80 -4.16
CA GLU A 97 12.98 3.45 -3.63
C GLU A 97 12.06 2.93 -4.74
N ILE A 98 11.12 2.05 -4.37
CA ILE A 98 10.22 1.33 -5.29
C ILE A 98 8.77 1.73 -4.93
N PRO A 99 8.12 2.59 -5.71
CA PRO A 99 6.73 2.96 -5.48
C PRO A 99 5.78 1.83 -5.88
N LEU A 100 4.84 1.53 -4.98
CA LEU A 100 3.78 0.55 -5.18
C LEU A 100 2.42 1.19 -4.88
N LEU A 101 1.45 0.95 -5.75
CA LEU A 101 0.05 1.29 -5.51
C LEU A 101 -0.73 0.02 -5.24
N PHE A 102 -1.18 -0.13 -4.00
CA PHE A 102 -2.13 -1.16 -3.59
C PHE A 102 -3.54 -0.61 -3.77
N THR A 103 -4.26 -1.12 -4.76
CA THR A 103 -5.62 -0.66 -5.05
C THR A 103 -6.65 -1.76 -4.84
N ARG A 104 -7.71 -1.43 -4.10
CA ARG A 104 -8.89 -2.28 -3.97
C ARG A 104 -9.99 -1.73 -4.88
N MET A 105 -10.39 -2.54 -5.86
CA MET A 105 -11.47 -2.21 -6.78
C MET A 105 -12.80 -2.55 -6.14
N THR A 106 -13.68 -1.56 -6.03
CA THR A 106 -14.99 -1.73 -5.42
C THR A 106 -16.12 -1.31 -6.35
N LYS A 107 -17.26 -1.96 -6.19
CA LYS A 107 -18.52 -1.59 -6.83
C LYS A 107 -19.57 -1.39 -5.75
N LYS A 108 -20.32 -0.30 -5.85
CA LYS A 108 -21.45 -0.07 -4.95
C LYS A 108 -22.63 -0.92 -5.41
N VAL A 109 -23.06 -1.85 -4.56
CA VAL A 109 -24.25 -2.67 -4.76
C VAL A 109 -25.25 -2.27 -3.69
N THR A 110 -26.29 -1.55 -4.10
CA THR A 110 -27.28 -0.89 -3.22
C THR A 110 -26.62 0.02 -2.17
N VAL A 111 -26.58 -0.42 -0.90
CA VAL A 111 -25.99 0.28 0.24
C VAL A 111 -24.64 -0.29 0.69
N LYS A 112 -24.22 -1.44 0.16
CA LYS A 112 -22.94 -2.09 0.49
C LYS A 112 -21.93 -1.87 -0.64
N GLU A 113 -20.65 -1.83 -0.26
CA GLU A 113 -19.56 -1.94 -1.23
C GLU A 113 -19.16 -3.40 -1.38
N GLN A 114 -19.13 -3.89 -2.61
CA GLN A 114 -18.57 -5.19 -2.97
C GLN A 114 -17.14 -4.98 -3.45
N VAL A 115 -16.20 -5.76 -2.92
CA VAL A 115 -14.84 -5.85 -3.45
C VAL A 115 -14.90 -6.76 -4.68
N LEU A 116 -14.38 -6.27 -5.80
CA LEU A 116 -14.32 -7.02 -7.04
C LEU A 116 -12.95 -7.62 -7.27
N ASP A 117 -11.90 -6.85 -6.97
CA ASP A 117 -10.52 -7.27 -7.15
C ASP A 117 -9.57 -6.42 -6.29
N GLU A 118 -8.36 -6.91 -6.11
CA GLU A 118 -7.26 -6.25 -5.41
C GLU A 118 -5.99 -6.35 -6.26
N LEU A 119 -5.42 -5.19 -6.61
CA LEU A 119 -4.31 -5.11 -7.55
C LEU A 119 -3.13 -4.37 -6.92
N VAL A 120 -1.93 -4.84 -7.26
CA VAL A 120 -0.68 -4.13 -6.99
C VAL A 120 -0.15 -3.59 -8.30
N ILE A 121 0.09 -2.28 -8.36
CA ILE A 121 0.51 -1.58 -9.56
C ILE A 121 1.87 -0.93 -9.28
N MET A 122 2.80 -1.10 -10.22
CA MET A 122 4.11 -0.47 -10.21
C MET A 122 4.52 -0.06 -11.61
N ARG A 123 5.49 0.85 -11.75
CA ARG A 123 6.01 1.20 -13.07
C ARG A 123 6.85 0.04 -13.61
N MET A 124 6.92 -0.06 -14.93
CA MET A 124 7.68 -1.11 -15.61
C MET A 124 9.17 -1.09 -15.23
N GLU A 125 9.76 0.09 -15.01
CA GLU A 125 11.14 0.24 -14.55
C GLU A 125 11.35 -0.34 -13.14
N ASP A 126 10.42 -0.06 -12.22
CA ASP A 126 10.46 -0.57 -10.84
C ASP A 126 10.28 -2.10 -10.83
N PHE A 127 9.41 -2.62 -11.70
CA PHE A 127 9.21 -4.06 -11.85
C PHE A 127 10.46 -4.79 -12.34
N LYS A 128 11.20 -4.21 -13.29
CA LYS A 128 12.49 -4.78 -13.72
C LYS A 128 13.51 -4.82 -12.59
N LEU A 129 13.57 -3.77 -11.76
CA LEU A 129 14.43 -3.76 -10.58
C LEU A 129 14.02 -4.85 -9.59
N PHE A 130 12.73 -4.99 -9.31
CA PHE A 130 12.19 -6.03 -8.44
C PHE A 130 12.57 -7.44 -8.93
N LEU A 131 12.37 -7.74 -10.21
CA LEU A 131 12.72 -9.05 -10.80
C LEU A 131 14.22 -9.34 -10.72
N ASN A 132 15.08 -8.35 -10.99
CA ASN A 132 16.52 -8.52 -10.91
C ASN A 132 16.99 -8.89 -9.49
N GLU A 133 16.41 -8.27 -8.47
CA GLU A 133 16.72 -8.59 -7.07
C GLU A 133 16.23 -9.99 -6.69
N TYR A 134 15.02 -10.37 -7.11
CA TYR A 134 14.48 -11.72 -6.87
C TYR A 134 15.34 -12.84 -7.47
N VAL A 135 15.86 -12.63 -8.69
CA VAL A 135 16.75 -13.61 -9.34
C VAL A 135 18.08 -13.75 -8.59
N LYS A 136 18.63 -12.64 -8.06
CA LYS A 136 19.88 -12.68 -7.28
C LYS A 136 19.71 -13.40 -5.94
N SER A 137 18.57 -13.21 -5.26
CA SER A 137 18.29 -13.85 -3.97
C SER A 137 17.93 -15.32 -4.06
N SER A 138 17.64 -15.82 -5.26
CA SER A 138 17.23 -17.21 -5.51
C SER A 138 18.40 -18.12 -5.95
N LYS A 139 19.63 -17.60 -5.91
CA LYS A 139 20.88 -18.34 -6.15
C LYS A 139 21.68 -18.39 -4.86
#